data_AF-A0A1Y2E8U7-F1
#
_entry.id   AF-A0A1Y2E8U7-F1
#
_cell.length_a   1.000
_cell.length_b   1.000
_cell.length_c   1.000
_cell.angle_alpha   90.00
_cell.angle_beta   90.00
_cell.angle_gamma   90.00
#
_symmetry.space_group_name_H-M   'P 1'
#
loop_
_entity.id
_entity.type
_entity.pdbx_description
1 polymer ?
#
loop_
_entity_poly.entity_id
_entity_poly.type
_entity_poly.pdbx_seq_one_letter_code
_entity_poly.pdbx_strand_id
1 'polypeptide(L)'
;MIQLLSNYAKNNAISIINEKNDSYDYPFLYAVKMNSIEIVKLLLKYARECQVLLEIEDDYFYKPNENTEDEKFINPLLCSIEHDNKEIVKLIMDYANETNITLEINRNHLIDRPIEMINYPLICAIKKNNFEIVKLLMDYANKNNIVLDLHEKYNNRIFEFEFGKEYISNVIVSRAKYPISSAIENQNTEIMKLLIQYSKKNNIKLYINEKYINVMNNNLIKNKKKIKEIIFLQK
;
A
#
# COMPACT_ATOMS: atom_id res chain seq x y z
N MET A 1 4.81 -9.24 -46.89
CA MET A 1 5.18 -7.85 -46.54
C MET A 1 4.26 -7.26 -45.45
N ILE A 2 2.93 -7.23 -45.64
CA ILE A 2 1.98 -6.70 -44.62
C ILE A 2 2.02 -7.49 -43.30
N GLN A 3 2.02 -8.83 -43.34
CA GLN A 3 2.17 -9.66 -42.13
C GLN A 3 3.53 -9.47 -41.44
N LEU A 4 4.59 -9.22 -42.22
CA LEU A 4 5.95 -9.00 -41.73
C LEU A 4 6.09 -7.63 -41.05
N LEU A 5 5.50 -6.59 -41.64
CA LEU A 5 5.41 -5.24 -41.04
C LEU A 5 4.48 -5.21 -39.83
N SER A 6 3.36 -5.94 -39.86
CA SER A 6 2.48 -6.11 -38.70
C SER A 6 3.18 -6.86 -37.57
N ASN A 7 3.92 -7.93 -37.88
CA ASN A 7 4.72 -8.64 -36.89
C ASN A 7 5.89 -7.82 -36.38
N TYR A 8 6.56 -7.02 -37.23
CA TYR A 8 7.63 -6.11 -36.80
C TYR A 8 7.10 -4.97 -35.92
N ALA A 9 5.97 -4.36 -36.29
CA ALA A 9 5.31 -3.34 -35.48
C ALA A 9 4.78 -3.91 -34.16
N LYS A 10 4.23 -5.13 -34.17
CA LYS A 10 3.88 -5.87 -32.95
C LYS A 10 5.12 -6.13 -32.11
N ASN A 11 6.18 -6.71 -32.66
CA ASN A 11 7.41 -7.03 -31.91
C ASN A 11 8.10 -5.78 -31.35
N ASN A 12 8.14 -4.67 -32.08
CA ASN A 12 8.68 -3.42 -31.58
C ASN A 12 7.77 -2.78 -30.52
N ALA A 13 6.45 -2.80 -30.70
CA ALA A 13 5.51 -2.28 -29.70
C ALA A 13 5.44 -3.16 -28.44
N ILE A 14 5.69 -4.47 -28.57
CA ILE A 14 5.88 -5.41 -27.45
C ILE A 14 7.10 -5.00 -26.60
N SER A 15 8.20 -4.55 -27.23
CA SER A 15 9.40 -4.08 -26.52
C SER A 15 9.17 -2.77 -25.75
N ILE A 16 8.31 -1.88 -26.26
CA ILE A 16 8.14 -0.51 -25.73
C ILE A 16 7.18 -0.45 -24.53
N ILE A 17 6.24 -1.39 -24.40
CA ILE A 17 5.15 -1.24 -23.42
C ILE A 17 5.58 -1.27 -21.95
N ASN A 18 6.71 -1.93 -21.66
CA ASN A 18 7.37 -1.93 -20.34
C ASN A 18 8.72 -1.18 -20.38
N GLU A 19 9.05 -0.53 -21.49
CA GLU A 19 10.31 0.23 -21.58
C GLU A 19 10.22 1.45 -20.67
N LYS A 20 11.21 1.56 -19.79
CA LYS A 20 11.33 2.65 -18.81
C LYS A 20 12.15 3.79 -19.41
N ASN A 21 11.69 5.01 -19.21
CA ASN A 21 12.48 6.20 -19.53
C ASN A 21 13.50 6.52 -18.42
N ASP A 22 14.24 7.63 -18.55
CA ASP A 22 15.24 8.06 -17.55
C ASP A 22 14.64 8.38 -16.17
N SER A 23 13.33 8.68 -16.12
CA SER A 23 12.57 8.83 -14.87
C SER A 23 11.99 7.51 -14.34
N TYR A 24 12.39 6.39 -14.93
CA TYR A 24 11.87 5.04 -14.69
C TYR A 24 10.38 4.87 -15.03
N ASP A 25 9.72 5.87 -15.60
CA ASP A 25 8.32 5.78 -16.02
C ASP A 25 8.21 4.89 -17.27
N TYR A 26 7.19 4.03 -17.26
CA TYR A 26 6.76 3.21 -18.39
C TYR A 26 5.26 3.45 -18.64
N PRO A 27 4.74 3.14 -19.85
CA PRO A 27 3.39 3.50 -20.27
C PRO A 27 2.28 3.20 -19.26
N PHE A 28 2.30 2.02 -18.63
CA PHE A 28 1.27 1.63 -17.67
C PHE A 28 1.31 2.45 -16.39
N LEU A 29 2.48 2.59 -15.76
CA LEU A 29 2.60 3.43 -14.57
C LEU A 29 2.28 4.89 -14.88
N TYR A 30 2.71 5.42 -16.02
CA TYR A 30 2.38 6.79 -16.43
C TYR A 30 0.86 6.99 -16.53
N ALA A 31 0.14 6.05 -17.16
CA ALA A 31 -1.32 6.10 -17.24
C ALA A 31 -1.99 6.11 -15.86
N VAL A 32 -1.47 5.32 -14.91
CA VAL A 32 -1.95 5.28 -13.53
C VAL A 32 -1.60 6.57 -12.77
N LYS A 33 -0.39 7.12 -12.93
CA LYS A 33 0.02 8.41 -12.35
C LYS A 33 -0.86 9.56 -12.83
N MET A 34 -1.29 9.51 -14.09
CA MET A 34 -2.26 10.46 -14.67
C MET A 34 -3.71 10.13 -14.33
N ASN A 35 -3.97 9.08 -13.54
CA ASN A 35 -5.28 8.62 -13.12
C ASN A 35 -6.25 8.35 -14.30
N SER A 36 -5.72 7.92 -15.45
CA SER A 36 -6.48 7.77 -16.69
C SER A 36 -6.99 6.34 -16.86
N ILE A 37 -8.23 6.08 -16.42
CA ILE A 37 -8.88 4.77 -16.51
C ILE A 37 -8.91 4.25 -17.95
N GLU A 38 -9.22 5.11 -18.93
CA GLU A 38 -9.34 4.70 -20.33
C GLU A 38 -8.01 4.25 -20.92
N ILE A 39 -6.91 4.94 -20.59
CA ILE A 39 -5.56 4.52 -21.03
C ILE A 39 -5.15 3.24 -20.31
N VAL A 40 -5.44 3.10 -19.01
CA VAL A 40 -5.18 1.85 -18.27
C VAL A 40 -5.91 0.68 -18.93
N LYS A 41 -7.20 0.80 -19.23
CA LYS A 41 -7.98 -0.25 -19.92
C LYS A 41 -7.41 -0.57 -21.30
N LEU A 42 -7.00 0.45 -22.06
CA LEU A 42 -6.40 0.27 -23.38
C LEU A 42 -5.09 -0.53 -23.30
N LEU A 43 -4.21 -0.18 -22.36
CA LEU A 43 -2.93 -0.88 -22.16
C LEU A 43 -3.14 -2.33 -21.71
N LEU A 44 -4.05 -2.58 -20.76
CA LEU A 44 -4.41 -3.93 -20.33
C LEU A 44 -4.99 -4.76 -21.49
N LYS A 45 -5.86 -4.16 -22.32
CA LYS A 45 -6.41 -4.82 -23.51
C LYS A 45 -5.30 -5.17 -24.50
N TYR A 46 -4.43 -4.21 -24.81
CA TYR A 46 -3.30 -4.42 -25.71
C TYR A 46 -2.39 -5.54 -25.23
N ALA A 47 -2.05 -5.55 -23.93
CA ALA A 47 -1.21 -6.58 -23.32
C ALA A 47 -1.81 -7.98 -23.48
N ARG A 48 -3.13 -8.12 -23.26
CA ARG A 48 -3.85 -9.38 -23.48
C ARG A 48 -3.86 -9.80 -24.95
N GLU A 49 -4.15 -8.88 -25.87
CA GLU A 49 -4.20 -9.17 -27.32
C GLU A 49 -2.84 -9.53 -27.91
N CYS A 50 -1.77 -8.91 -27.41
CA CYS A 50 -0.41 -9.16 -27.87
C CYS A 50 0.32 -10.23 -27.04
N GLN A 51 -0.34 -10.80 -26.02
CA GLN A 51 0.23 -11.78 -25.10
C GLN A 51 1.54 -11.31 -24.44
N VAL A 52 1.56 -10.04 -24.04
CA VAL A 52 2.66 -9.41 -23.29
C VAL A 52 2.24 -9.26 -21.84
N LEU A 53 3.19 -9.52 -20.94
CA LEU A 53 2.99 -9.25 -19.52
C LEU A 53 3.33 -7.80 -19.23
N LEU A 54 2.38 -7.02 -18.70
CA LEU A 54 2.66 -5.68 -18.21
C LEU A 54 3.44 -5.74 -16.90
N GLU A 55 4.43 -4.86 -16.77
CA GLU A 55 5.09 -4.63 -15.49
C GLU A 55 4.12 -3.86 -14.59
N ILE A 56 3.52 -4.53 -13.60
CA ILE A 56 2.56 -3.90 -12.67
C ILE A 56 3.01 -3.96 -11.21
N GLU A 57 4.02 -4.78 -10.91
CA GLU A 57 4.64 -4.92 -9.59
C GLU A 57 6.03 -4.26 -9.56
N ASP A 58 6.33 -3.41 -10.55
CA ASP A 58 7.60 -2.70 -10.59
C ASP A 58 7.79 -1.85 -9.33
N ASP A 59 9.02 -1.85 -8.84
CA ASP A 59 9.43 -1.24 -7.60
C ASP A 59 10.71 -0.44 -7.79
N TYR A 60 10.58 0.88 -7.77
CA TYR A 60 11.77 1.72 -7.79
C TYR A 60 11.60 2.96 -6.92
N PHE A 61 12.74 3.41 -6.42
CA PHE A 61 12.88 4.67 -5.73
C PHE A 61 13.13 5.73 -6.79
N TYR A 62 12.14 6.60 -6.99
CA TYR A 62 12.28 7.73 -7.87
C TYR A 62 12.78 8.94 -7.10
N LYS A 63 13.89 9.53 -7.56
CA LYS A 63 14.37 10.82 -7.08
C LYS A 63 13.89 11.92 -8.04
N PRO A 64 12.87 12.72 -7.67
CA PRO A 64 12.27 13.69 -8.60
C PRO A 64 13.19 14.83 -9.03
N ASN A 65 14.28 15.07 -8.31
CA ASN A 65 15.28 16.08 -8.62
C ASN A 65 16.60 15.70 -7.93
N GLU A 66 17.76 15.91 -8.57
CA GLU A 66 19.08 15.74 -7.95
C GLU A 66 19.21 16.46 -6.60
N ASN A 67 18.45 17.55 -6.43
CA ASN A 67 18.45 18.42 -5.24
C ASN A 67 17.40 18.05 -4.16
N THR A 68 16.57 17.03 -4.36
CA THR A 68 15.64 16.55 -3.31
C THR A 68 16.09 15.21 -2.77
N GLU A 69 16.32 15.10 -1.46
CA GLU A 69 16.63 13.83 -0.79
C GLU A 69 15.43 12.87 -0.71
N ASP A 70 14.23 13.34 -1.09
CA ASP A 70 12.97 12.60 -1.02
C ASP A 70 12.83 11.62 -2.20
N GLU A 71 13.47 10.45 -2.08
CA GLU A 71 13.08 9.33 -2.93
C GLU A 71 11.65 8.92 -2.57
N LYS A 72 10.80 8.89 -3.59
CA LYS A 72 9.45 8.36 -3.44
C LYS A 72 9.44 6.94 -3.97
N PHE A 73 8.93 6.05 -3.15
CA PHE A 73 8.54 4.73 -3.62
C PHE A 73 7.30 4.87 -4.50
N ILE A 74 7.40 4.45 -5.76
CA ILE A 74 6.31 4.56 -6.74
C ILE A 74 6.04 3.16 -7.29
N ASN A 75 4.78 2.75 -7.21
CA ASN A 75 4.26 1.52 -7.81
C ASN A 75 2.83 1.79 -8.30
N PRO A 76 2.36 1.17 -9.40
CA PRO A 76 1.03 1.41 -9.95
C PRO A 76 -0.11 1.25 -8.92
N LEU A 77 -0.07 0.18 -8.10
CA LEU A 77 -1.09 -0.05 -7.09
C LEU A 77 -1.12 1.10 -6.07
N LEU A 78 0.04 1.52 -5.58
CA LEU A 78 0.14 2.62 -4.61
C LEU A 78 -0.38 3.93 -5.20
N CYS A 79 0.03 4.29 -6.42
CA CYS A 79 -0.44 5.49 -7.11
C CYS A 79 -1.97 5.49 -7.31
N SER A 80 -2.55 4.35 -7.69
CA SER A 80 -4.00 4.24 -7.85
C SER A 80 -4.76 4.46 -6.53
N ILE A 81 -4.20 4.02 -5.41
CA ILE A 81 -4.76 4.24 -4.06
C ILE A 81 -4.56 5.69 -3.62
N GLU A 82 -3.42 6.32 -3.92
CA GLU A 82 -3.19 7.73 -3.64
C GLU A 82 -4.16 8.66 -4.39
N HIS A 83 -4.58 8.25 -5.59
CA HIS A 83 -5.64 8.88 -6.37
C HIS A 83 -7.06 8.53 -5.88
N ASP A 84 -7.19 7.67 -4.88
CA ASP A 84 -8.46 7.14 -4.39
C ASP A 84 -9.30 6.45 -5.49
N ASN A 85 -8.64 5.95 -6.54
CA ASN A 85 -9.29 5.39 -7.72
C ASN A 85 -9.49 3.88 -7.59
N LYS A 86 -10.62 3.50 -6.99
CA LYS A 86 -11.01 2.09 -6.82
C LYS A 86 -11.11 1.29 -8.12
N GLU A 87 -11.39 1.94 -9.26
CA GLU A 87 -11.54 1.23 -10.54
C GLU A 87 -10.17 0.79 -11.05
N ILE A 88 -9.17 1.67 -11.00
CA ILE A 88 -7.79 1.31 -11.37
C ILE A 88 -7.23 0.25 -10.39
N VAL A 89 -7.50 0.38 -9.08
CA VAL A 89 -7.11 -0.66 -8.10
C VAL A 89 -7.66 -2.03 -8.50
N LYS A 90 -8.95 -2.13 -8.84
CA LYS A 90 -9.57 -3.38 -9.30
C LYS A 90 -8.91 -3.90 -10.57
N LEU A 91 -8.71 -3.02 -11.56
CA LEU A 91 -8.08 -3.40 -12.83
C LEU A 91 -6.67 -3.98 -12.63
N ILE A 92 -5.86 -3.38 -11.75
CA ILE A 92 -4.52 -3.89 -11.41
C ILE A 92 -4.61 -5.26 -10.73
N MET A 93 -5.49 -5.40 -9.72
CA MET A 93 -5.67 -6.67 -8.99
C MET A 93 -6.22 -7.80 -9.88
N ASP A 94 -7.17 -7.49 -10.75
CA ASP A 94 -7.75 -8.44 -11.69
C ASP A 94 -6.71 -8.91 -12.69
N TYR A 95 -5.93 -7.99 -13.27
CA TYR A 95 -4.84 -8.35 -14.17
C TYR A 95 -3.76 -9.17 -13.47
N ALA A 96 -3.39 -8.82 -12.24
CA ALA A 96 -2.44 -9.60 -11.44
C ALA A 96 -2.93 -11.05 -11.23
N ASN A 97 -4.21 -11.22 -10.87
CA ASN A 97 -4.83 -12.54 -10.72
C ASN A 97 -4.88 -13.31 -12.06
N GLU A 98 -5.21 -12.64 -13.17
CA GLU A 98 -5.27 -13.25 -14.50
C GLU A 98 -3.91 -13.74 -15.00
N THR A 99 -2.84 -13.06 -14.60
CA THR A 99 -1.47 -13.31 -15.08
C THR A 99 -0.57 -14.00 -14.06
N ASN A 100 -1.12 -14.34 -12.88
CA ASN A 100 -0.38 -14.91 -11.74
C ASN A 100 0.77 -14.03 -11.22
N ILE A 101 0.68 -12.71 -11.41
CA ILE A 101 1.55 -11.76 -10.72
C ILE A 101 1.05 -11.64 -9.28
N THR A 102 1.96 -11.78 -8.32
CA THR A 102 1.64 -11.53 -6.91
C THR A 102 1.96 -10.08 -6.57
N LEU A 103 0.93 -9.30 -6.21
CA LEU A 103 1.12 -7.92 -5.77
C LEU A 103 1.67 -7.90 -4.33
N GLU A 104 2.74 -7.17 -4.06
CA GLU A 104 3.32 -7.06 -2.72
C GLU A 104 2.60 -6.00 -1.87
N ILE A 105 1.39 -6.33 -1.44
CA ILE A 105 0.50 -5.40 -0.71
C ILE A 105 0.92 -5.08 0.73
N ASN A 106 1.92 -5.78 1.26
CA ASN A 106 2.50 -5.57 2.59
C ASN A 106 3.84 -4.83 2.58
N ARG A 107 4.35 -4.52 1.39
CA ARG A 107 5.70 -4.01 1.23
C ARG A 107 5.84 -2.65 1.87
N ASN A 108 6.82 -2.54 2.77
CA ASN A 108 7.19 -1.28 3.39
C ASN A 108 8.62 -0.93 2.98
N HIS A 109 8.75 -0.02 2.03
CA HIS A 109 10.04 0.38 1.45
C HIS A 109 10.89 1.27 2.34
N LEU A 110 10.43 1.59 3.54
CA LEU A 110 10.97 2.71 4.32
C LEU A 110 11.65 2.23 5.60
N ILE A 111 12.26 1.04 5.56
CA ILE A 111 13.01 0.46 6.68
C ILE A 111 14.10 1.42 7.18
N ASP A 112 14.64 2.27 6.30
CA ASP A 112 15.68 3.24 6.65
C ASP A 112 15.27 4.72 6.63
N ARG A 113 14.03 5.04 6.24
CA ARG A 113 13.51 6.42 6.19
C ARG A 113 12.67 6.76 7.43
N PRO A 114 12.39 8.05 7.72
CA PRO A 114 11.56 8.44 8.84
C PRO A 114 10.22 7.69 8.82
N ILE A 115 9.83 7.14 9.97
CA ILE A 115 8.62 6.35 10.21
C ILE A 115 7.35 7.04 9.67
N GLU A 116 7.34 8.37 9.63
CA GLU A 116 6.23 9.19 9.14
C GLU A 116 5.90 8.97 7.66
N MET A 117 6.84 8.41 6.89
CA MET A 117 6.68 8.15 5.46
C MET A 117 6.15 6.75 5.16
N ILE A 118 6.08 5.82 6.13
CA ILE A 118 5.63 4.43 5.91
C ILE A 118 4.26 4.45 5.20
N ASN A 119 4.28 4.04 3.94
CA ASN A 119 3.15 4.01 3.04
C ASN A 119 3.19 2.68 2.30
N TYR A 120 2.31 1.77 2.73
CA TYR A 120 1.98 0.56 2.00
C TYR A 120 0.48 0.60 1.67
N PRO A 121 0.02 -0.18 0.67
CA PRO A 121 -1.32 -0.07 0.11
C PRO A 121 -2.46 0.06 1.14
N LEU A 122 -2.48 -0.80 2.16
CA LEU A 122 -3.52 -0.79 3.18
C LEU A 122 -3.53 0.50 4.01
N ILE A 123 -2.37 1.00 4.44
CA ILE A 123 -2.31 2.25 5.20
C ILE A 123 -2.73 3.45 4.35
N CYS A 124 -2.32 3.50 3.09
CA CYS A 124 -2.74 4.59 2.19
C CYS A 124 -4.26 4.61 2.04
N ALA A 125 -4.89 3.45 1.82
CA ALA A 125 -6.33 3.35 1.73
C ALA A 125 -7.04 3.79 3.02
N ILE A 126 -6.50 3.43 4.19
CA ILE A 126 -7.05 3.86 5.49
C ILE A 126 -6.87 5.35 5.71
N LYS A 127 -5.70 5.92 5.39
CA LYS A 127 -5.44 7.38 5.48
C LYS A 127 -6.41 8.17 4.58
N LYS A 128 -6.76 7.63 3.41
CA LYS A 128 -7.81 8.16 2.52
C LYS A 128 -9.24 7.94 3.02
N ASN A 129 -9.40 7.19 4.11
CA ASN A 129 -10.68 6.82 4.69
C ASN A 129 -11.58 6.03 3.71
N ASN A 130 -10.99 5.36 2.72
CA ASN A 130 -11.73 4.67 1.68
C ASN A 130 -11.96 3.20 2.05
N PHE A 131 -13.15 2.95 2.59
CA PHE A 131 -13.58 1.61 2.99
C PHE A 131 -13.58 0.60 1.83
N GLU A 132 -13.95 1.01 0.62
CA GLU A 132 -14.02 0.09 -0.52
C GLU A 132 -12.65 -0.41 -0.95
N ILE A 133 -11.64 0.47 -0.98
CA ILE A 133 -10.26 0.08 -1.32
C ILE A 133 -9.67 -0.81 -0.20
N VAL A 134 -9.94 -0.50 1.07
CA VAL A 134 -9.53 -1.38 2.19
C VAL A 134 -10.10 -2.79 2.02
N LYS A 135 -11.38 -2.89 1.66
CA LYS A 135 -12.03 -4.18 1.41
C LYS A 135 -11.41 -4.91 0.22
N LEU A 136 -11.11 -4.22 -0.88
CA LEU A 136 -10.44 -4.81 -2.04
C LEU A 136 -9.08 -5.41 -1.69
N LEU A 137 -8.28 -4.69 -0.92
CA LEU A 137 -6.97 -5.19 -0.45
C LEU A 137 -7.11 -6.44 0.42
N MET A 138 -8.08 -6.48 1.32
CA MET A 138 -8.36 -7.67 2.14
C MET A 138 -8.87 -8.84 1.30
N ASP A 139 -9.77 -8.60 0.36
CA ASP A 139 -10.32 -9.63 -0.51
C ASP A 139 -9.22 -10.21 -1.41
N TYR A 140 -8.37 -9.36 -1.97
CA TYR A 140 -7.18 -9.79 -2.73
C TYR A 140 -6.22 -10.61 -1.86
N ALA A 141 -5.94 -10.17 -0.64
CA ALA A 141 -5.08 -10.89 0.29
C ALA A 141 -5.62 -12.29 0.61
N ASN A 142 -6.91 -12.39 0.96
CA ASN A 142 -7.57 -13.66 1.20
C ASN A 142 -7.52 -14.59 -0.02
N LYS A 143 -7.79 -14.06 -1.22
CA LYS A 143 -7.80 -14.83 -2.48
C LYS A 143 -6.42 -15.41 -2.82
N ASN A 144 -5.37 -14.64 -2.56
CA ASN A 144 -3.99 -14.99 -2.89
C ASN A 144 -3.20 -15.54 -1.70
N ASN A 145 -3.87 -15.91 -0.60
CA ASN A 145 -3.25 -16.44 0.63
C ASN A 145 -2.16 -15.54 1.22
N ILE A 146 -2.32 -14.22 1.08
CA ILE A 146 -1.43 -13.22 1.67
C ILE A 146 -1.98 -12.84 3.06
N VAL A 147 -1.13 -12.89 4.08
CA VAL A 147 -1.48 -12.39 5.42
C VAL A 147 -1.13 -10.92 5.48
N LEU A 148 -2.12 -10.03 5.56
CA LEU A 148 -1.89 -8.59 5.70
C LEU A 148 -1.10 -8.25 6.96
N ASP A 149 -0.09 -7.38 6.83
CA ASP A 149 0.63 -6.84 7.98
C ASP A 149 -0.26 -5.79 8.68
N LEU A 150 -0.79 -6.15 9.84
CA LEU A 150 -1.58 -5.27 10.70
C LEU A 150 -0.81 -4.83 11.95
N HIS A 151 0.47 -5.20 12.08
CA HIS A 151 1.20 -5.03 13.34
C HIS A 151 1.62 -3.59 13.60
N GLU A 152 1.57 -3.20 14.88
CA GLU A 152 2.25 -2.02 15.39
C GLU A 152 3.75 -2.33 15.61
N LYS A 153 4.61 -2.05 14.64
CA LYS A 153 6.08 -2.17 14.77
C LYS A 153 6.70 -1.00 15.54
N TYR A 154 6.65 -0.98 16.86
CA TYR A 154 7.31 0.05 17.65
C TYR A 154 8.81 0.04 17.35
N ASN A 155 9.27 1.00 16.54
CA ASN A 155 10.68 1.18 16.32
C ASN A 155 11.16 2.24 17.29
N ASN A 156 11.69 1.82 18.43
CA ASN A 156 12.49 2.67 19.30
C ASN A 156 13.83 2.91 18.59
N ARG A 157 13.84 3.67 17.47
CA ARG A 157 15.10 4.17 16.92
C ARG A 157 15.61 5.22 17.90
N ILE A 158 16.50 4.80 18.78
CA ILE A 158 17.34 5.72 19.56
C ILE A 158 18.27 6.36 18.53
N PHE A 159 18.09 7.65 18.27
CA PHE A 159 19.14 8.41 17.59
C PHE A 159 20.28 8.60 18.60
N GLU A 160 21.32 7.77 18.54
CA GLU A 160 22.58 8.07 19.21
C GLU A 160 23.26 9.22 18.45
N PHE A 161 23.06 10.45 18.91
CA PHE A 161 23.92 11.55 18.55
C PHE A 161 25.13 11.54 19.50
N GLU A 162 26.29 11.10 19.03
CA GLU A 162 27.55 11.31 19.73
C GLU A 162 27.93 12.80 19.70
N PHE A 163 27.58 13.53 20.76
CA PHE A 163 28.41 14.63 21.28
C PHE A 163 28.20 14.77 22.79
N GLY A 164 28.80 13.84 23.55
CA GLY A 164 29.36 14.09 24.88
C GLY A 164 28.44 14.54 26.03
N LYS A 165 27.11 14.50 25.90
CA LYS A 165 26.18 14.67 27.02
C LYS A 165 25.01 13.71 26.88
N GLU A 166 24.86 12.83 27.87
CA GLU A 166 23.69 11.97 28.04
C GLU A 166 22.43 12.84 28.06
N TYR A 167 21.73 12.87 26.93
CA TYR A 167 20.30 13.08 26.92
C TYR A 167 19.69 11.75 26.50
N ILE A 168 19.14 11.00 27.48
CA ILE A 168 18.10 10.02 27.20
C ILE A 168 16.89 10.83 26.77
N SER A 169 16.92 11.28 25.52
CA SER A 169 15.73 11.77 24.87
C SER A 169 14.93 10.52 24.56
N ASN A 170 14.04 10.14 25.49
CA ASN A 170 12.83 9.38 25.17
C ASN A 170 11.95 10.25 24.26
N VAL A 171 12.50 10.76 23.15
CA VAL A 171 11.68 11.22 22.05
C VAL A 171 11.05 9.93 21.58
N ILE A 172 9.81 9.71 21.98
CA ILE A 172 8.88 8.85 21.27
C ILE A 172 8.83 9.48 19.87
N VAL A 173 9.78 9.12 19.01
CA VAL A 173 9.87 9.70 17.67
C VAL A 173 8.64 9.17 16.95
N SER A 174 7.72 10.11 16.82
CA SER A 174 6.50 10.12 16.03
C SER A 174 5.95 8.77 15.55
N ARG A 175 4.80 8.43 16.13
CA ARG A 175 3.58 8.05 15.38
C ARG A 175 3.86 7.19 14.15
N ALA A 176 4.45 6.01 14.33
CA ALA A 176 4.20 4.96 13.38
C ALA A 176 2.67 4.77 13.35
N LYS A 177 2.05 5.32 12.32
CA LYS A 177 0.61 5.23 12.09
C LYS A 177 0.41 3.84 11.53
N TYR A 178 -0.28 2.98 12.25
CA TYR A 178 -0.61 1.61 11.85
C TYR A 178 -2.08 1.50 11.46
N PRO A 179 -2.50 0.44 10.75
CA PRO A 179 -3.84 0.34 10.18
C PRO A 179 -4.96 0.65 11.19
N ILE A 180 -4.93 0.02 12.36
CA ILE A 180 -5.97 0.19 13.38
C ILE A 180 -5.90 1.56 14.05
N SER A 181 -4.71 2.05 14.39
CA SER A 181 -4.52 3.40 14.94
C SER A 181 -4.98 4.49 13.97
N SER A 182 -4.68 4.37 12.66
CA SER A 182 -5.14 5.29 11.63
C SER A 182 -6.65 5.27 11.46
N ALA A 183 -7.27 4.10 11.51
CA ALA A 183 -8.73 3.99 11.46
C ALA A 183 -9.40 4.66 12.68
N ILE A 184 -8.77 4.56 13.86
CA ILE A 184 -9.24 5.22 15.10
C ILE A 184 -9.07 6.74 15.02
N GLU A 185 -7.91 7.22 14.56
CA GLU A 185 -7.66 8.66 14.35
C GLU A 185 -8.66 9.28 13.37
N ASN A 186 -9.01 8.53 12.31
CA ASN A 186 -10.04 8.92 11.34
C ASN A 186 -11.47 8.76 11.87
N GLN A 187 -11.65 8.21 13.08
CA GLN A 187 -12.95 7.88 13.68
C GLN A 187 -13.82 6.98 12.79
N ASN A 188 -13.22 6.19 11.89
CA ASN A 188 -13.94 5.32 10.97
C ASN A 188 -14.21 3.96 11.60
N THR A 189 -15.37 3.86 12.25
CA THR A 189 -15.78 2.64 12.96
C THR A 189 -15.95 1.43 12.04
N GLU A 190 -16.27 1.61 10.76
CA GLU A 190 -16.45 0.50 9.81
C GLU A 190 -15.11 -0.11 9.40
N ILE A 191 -14.12 0.72 9.08
CA ILE A 191 -12.75 0.24 8.83
C ILE A 191 -12.18 -0.43 10.09
N MET A 192 -12.41 0.14 11.27
CA MET A 192 -11.98 -0.47 12.54
C MET A 192 -12.58 -1.86 12.74
N LYS A 193 -13.90 -2.01 12.57
CA LYS A 193 -14.58 -3.31 12.66
C LYS A 193 -14.01 -4.31 11.66
N LEU A 194 -13.77 -3.86 10.44
CA LEU A 194 -13.25 -4.69 9.36
C LEU A 194 -11.83 -5.22 9.70
N LEU A 195 -10.93 -4.37 10.18
CA LEU A 195 -9.58 -4.76 10.63
C LEU A 195 -9.63 -5.75 11.81
N ILE A 196 -10.53 -5.52 12.78
CA ILE A 196 -10.74 -6.42 13.92
C ILE A 196 -11.28 -7.78 13.47
N GLN A 197 -12.20 -7.81 12.50
CA GLN A 197 -12.71 -9.07 11.96
C GLN A 197 -11.64 -9.83 11.17
N TYR A 198 -10.88 -9.13 10.33
CA TYR A 198 -9.80 -9.72 9.55
C TYR A 198 -8.73 -10.34 10.44
N SER A 199 -8.29 -9.62 11.48
CA SER A 199 -7.28 -10.11 12.43
C SER A 199 -7.74 -11.38 13.16
N LYS A 200 -8.98 -11.43 13.65
CA LYS A 200 -9.56 -12.64 14.25
C LYS A 200 -9.56 -13.82 13.29
N LYS A 201 -10.05 -13.61 12.06
CA LYS A 201 -10.15 -14.67 11.04
C LYS A 201 -8.79 -15.27 10.73
N ASN A 202 -7.75 -14.44 10.72
CA ASN A 202 -6.38 -14.84 10.34
C ASN A 202 -5.46 -15.06 11.55
N ASN A 203 -6.00 -15.12 12.78
CA ASN A 203 -5.24 -15.27 14.03
C ASN A 203 -4.09 -14.24 14.20
N ILE A 204 -4.27 -13.03 13.69
CA ILE A 204 -3.31 -11.92 13.81
C ILE A 204 -3.55 -11.22 15.15
N LYS A 205 -2.48 -11.08 15.95
CA LYS A 205 -2.53 -10.29 17.18
C LYS A 205 -2.47 -8.80 16.86
N LEU A 206 -3.50 -8.05 17.28
CA LEU A 206 -3.51 -6.59 17.22
C LEU A 206 -2.98 -6.02 18.51
N TYR A 207 -1.97 -5.17 18.40
CA TYR A 207 -1.50 -4.32 19.48
C TYR A 207 -2.14 -2.95 19.29
N ILE A 208 -2.69 -2.38 20.35
CA ILE A 208 -3.31 -1.05 20.29
C ILE A 208 -2.87 -0.29 21.53
N ASN A 209 -2.28 0.88 21.31
CA ASN A 209 -1.87 1.77 22.39
C ASN A 209 -3.06 2.15 23.29
N GLU A 210 -2.83 2.19 24.61
CA GLU A 210 -3.82 2.58 25.63
C GLU A 210 -4.53 3.90 25.31
N LYS A 211 -3.82 4.89 24.73
CA LYS A 211 -4.42 6.18 24.38
C LYS A 211 -5.58 6.05 23.37
N TYR A 212 -5.49 5.08 22.45
CA TYR A 212 -6.53 4.84 21.43
C TYR A 212 -7.68 3.98 21.97
N ILE A 213 -7.48 3.25 23.07
CA ILE A 213 -8.53 2.44 23.70
C ILE A 213 -9.63 3.31 24.28
N ASN A 214 -9.28 4.46 24.86
CA ASN A 214 -10.26 5.40 25.39
C ASN A 214 -11.17 5.95 24.27
N VAL A 215 -10.60 6.24 23.10
CA VAL A 215 -11.35 6.68 21.91
C VAL A 215 -12.27 5.56 21.41
N MET A 216 -11.76 4.32 21.31
CA MET A 216 -12.57 3.18 20.89
C MET A 216 -13.73 2.87 21.85
N ASN A 217 -13.50 2.98 23.16
CA ASN A 217 -14.53 2.71 24.17
C ASN A 217 -15.70 3.70 24.09
N ASN A 218 -15.45 4.93 23.63
CA ASN A 218 -16.48 5.95 23.45
C ASN A 218 -17.25 5.78 22.13
N ASN A 219 -16.60 5.29 21.08
CA ASN A 219 -17.20 5.15 19.74
C ASN A 219 -17.82 3.76 19.47
N LEU A 220 -17.36 2.70 20.14
CA LEU A 220 -17.88 1.32 20.05
C LEU A 220 -18.77 1.00 21.26
N ILE A 221 -19.89 1.70 21.40
CA ILE A 221 -20.87 1.49 22.47
C ILE A 221 -21.60 0.14 22.26
N LYS A 222 -21.20 -0.90 23.02
CA LYS A 222 -22.05 -1.91 23.74
C LYS A 222 -21.35 -3.22 24.13
N ASN A 223 -20.14 -3.52 23.66
CA ASN A 223 -19.49 -4.82 23.93
C ASN A 223 -18.05 -4.72 24.45
N LYS A 224 -17.89 -4.08 25.62
CA LYS A 224 -16.59 -3.89 26.31
C LYS A 224 -15.80 -5.19 26.56
N LYS A 225 -16.48 -6.34 26.68
CA LYS A 225 -15.85 -7.63 26.99
C LYS A 225 -15.12 -8.25 25.79
N LYS A 226 -15.73 -8.19 24.59
CA LYS A 226 -15.15 -8.77 23.36
C LYS A 226 -13.96 -7.98 22.80
N ILE A 227 -13.89 -6.67 23.04
CA ILE A 227 -12.79 -5.82 22.53
C ILE A 227 -11.50 -6.06 23.32
N LYS A 228 -11.59 -6.24 24.65
CA LYS A 228 -10.44 -6.53 25.51
C LYS A 228 -9.79 -7.90 25.24
N GLU A 229 -10.54 -8.88 24.75
CA GLU A 229 -10.01 -10.22 24.41
C GLU A 229 -9.13 -10.20 23.14
N ILE A 230 -9.27 -9.17 22.30
CA ILE A 230 -8.55 -9.02 21.02
C ILE A 230 -7.32 -8.13 21.16
N ILE A 231 -7.39 -7.16 22.09
CA ILE A 231 -6.37 -6.14 22.29
C ILE A 231 -5.51 -6.55 23.47
N PHE A 232 -4.30 -7.02 23.21
CA PHE A 232 -3.29 -7.12 24.26
C PHE A 232 -2.63 -5.75 24.43
N LEU A 233 -2.74 -5.24 25.66
CA LEU A 233 -2.03 -4.06 26.11
C LEU A 233 -0.54 -4.39 26.32
N GLN A 234 0.35 -3.62 25.71
CA GLN A 234 1.75 -3.59 26.16
C GLN A 234 1.77 -2.92 27.53
N LYS A 235 2.23 -3.66 28.54
CA LYS A 235 2.58 -3.13 29.86
C LYS A 235 3.95 -2.48 29.80
#